data_AF-A0A6G1LC63-F1
#
_entry.id   AF-A0A6G1LC63-F1
#
_cell.length_a   1.000
_cell.length_b   1.000
_cell.length_c   1.000
_cell.angle_alpha   90.00
_cell.angle_beta   90.00
_cell.angle_gamma   90.00
#
_symmetry.space_group_name_H-M   'P 1'
#
loop_
_entity.id
_entity.type
_entity.pdbx_description
1 polymer ?
#
loop_
_entity_poly.entity_id
_entity_poly.type
_entity_poly.pdbx_seq_one_letter_code
_entity_poly.pdbx_strand_id
1 'polypeptide(L)'
;MSLEDKAIGLLATVVVFFVLSWLTVGLRCVVRGHMLQVFGRDDFAMLVAQLVYSVFLICLCVAIAHGEGQHSSDLEPHNVRTAMAWMLVCEILYCQTNALLKLALGLFLLRITTTPRYVVTVWILTGASIVLAELIGLLSLLQCLPISKT
;
A
#
# COMPACT_ATOMS: atom_id res chain seq x y z
N MET A 1 6.53 -13.05 24.29
CA MET A 1 6.70 -11.84 23.47
C MET A 1 5.57 -10.92 23.84
N SER A 2 5.88 -9.83 24.55
CA SER A 2 4.86 -8.95 25.13
C SER A 2 4.10 -8.21 24.02
N LEU A 3 2.86 -7.79 24.28
CA LEU A 3 2.03 -7.09 23.29
C LEU A 3 2.66 -5.75 22.88
N GLU A 4 3.37 -5.12 23.82
CA GLU A 4 4.15 -3.91 23.60
C GLU A 4 5.30 -4.13 22.58
N ASP A 5 5.97 -5.28 22.64
CA ASP A 5 7.02 -5.64 21.67
C ASP A 5 6.48 -5.72 20.23
N LYS A 6 5.22 -6.18 20.05
CA LYS A 6 4.59 -6.30 18.73
C LYS A 6 4.25 -4.94 18.14
N ALA A 7 3.67 -4.05 18.94
CA ALA A 7 3.33 -2.69 18.51
C ALA A 7 4.59 -1.89 18.17
N ILE A 8 5.63 -1.99 19.00
CA ILE A 8 6.93 -1.36 18.74
C ILE A 8 7.55 -1.91 17.46
N GLY A 9 7.53 -3.23 17.25
CA GLY A 9 8.03 -3.85 16.03
C GLY A 9 7.29 -3.39 14.76
N LEU A 10 5.97 -3.23 14.84
CA LEU A 10 5.15 -2.74 13.74
C LEU A 10 5.47 -1.28 13.42
N LEU A 11 5.57 -0.43 14.45
CA LEU A 11 5.94 0.99 14.30
C LEU A 11 7.34 1.14 13.67
N ALA A 12 8.32 0.37 14.15
CA ALA A 12 9.67 0.38 13.61
C ALA A 12 9.68 0.01 12.11
N THR A 13 8.91 -1.00 11.74
CA THR A 13 8.75 -1.44 10.35
C THR A 13 8.16 -0.31 9.50
N VAL A 14 7.06 0.31 9.95
CA VAL A 14 6.41 1.43 9.27
C VAL A 14 7.38 2.57 8.99
N VAL A 15 8.14 2.99 10.01
CA VAL A 15 9.08 4.12 9.88
C VAL A 15 10.21 3.79 8.89
N VAL A 16 10.79 2.59 8.98
CA VAL A 16 11.89 2.18 8.09
C VAL A 16 11.42 2.14 6.63
N PHE A 17 10.28 1.50 6.36
CA PHE A 17 9.76 1.41 4.99
C PHE A 17 9.29 2.77 4.45
N PHE A 18 8.77 3.65 5.30
CA PHE A 18 8.42 5.01 4.91
C PHE A 18 9.64 5.79 4.41
N VAL A 19 10.73 5.78 5.19
CA VAL A 19 11.97 6.48 4.84
C VAL A 19 12.58 5.91 3.57
N LEU A 20 12.67 4.57 3.47
CA LEU A 20 13.20 3.90 2.29
C LEU A 20 12.37 4.19 1.03
N SER A 21 11.05 4.22 1.17
CA SER A 21 10.13 4.52 0.07
C SER A 21 10.33 5.96 -0.44
N TRP A 22 10.34 6.95 0.45
CA TRP A 22 10.59 8.35 0.08
C TRP A 22 11.97 8.58 -0.52
N LEU A 23 13.00 7.92 0.01
CA LEU A 23 14.35 7.97 -0.55
C LEU A 23 14.37 7.44 -2.00
N THR A 24 13.72 6.30 -2.23
CA THR A 24 13.69 5.63 -3.54
C THR A 24 12.90 6.45 -4.56
N VAL A 25 11.72 6.95 -4.19
CA VAL A 25 10.88 7.80 -5.05
C VAL A 25 11.58 9.13 -5.31
N GLY A 26 12.17 9.76 -4.30
CA GLY A 26 12.93 11.00 -4.42
C GLY A 26 14.11 10.87 -5.38
N LEU A 27 14.93 9.83 -5.22
CA LEU A 27 16.03 9.54 -6.14
C LEU A 27 15.52 9.35 -7.58
N ARG A 28 14.42 8.64 -7.76
CA ARG A 28 13.81 8.42 -9.08
C ARG A 28 13.31 9.72 -9.71
N CYS A 29 12.70 10.61 -8.94
CA CYS A 29 12.30 11.94 -9.40
C CYS A 29 13.51 12.81 -9.79
N VAL A 30 14.59 12.78 -9.01
CA VAL A 30 15.84 13.51 -9.33
C VAL A 30 16.46 12.99 -10.62
N VAL A 31 16.63 11.68 -10.75
CA VAL A 31 17.22 11.07 -11.96
C VAL A 31 16.34 11.36 -13.18
N ARG A 32 15.03 11.22 -13.08
CA ARG A 32 14.14 11.39 -14.25
C ARG A 32 13.85 12.84 -14.61
N GLY A 33 13.75 13.73 -13.62
CA GLY A 33 13.49 15.16 -13.84
C GLY A 33 14.73 15.97 -14.15
N HIS A 34 15.82 15.72 -13.42
CA HIS A 34 17.05 16.48 -13.58
C HIS A 34 18.03 15.84 -14.57
N MET A 35 18.30 14.53 -14.46
CA MET A 35 19.31 13.89 -15.32
C MET A 35 18.77 13.52 -16.71
N LEU A 36 17.58 12.93 -16.77
CA LEU A 36 17.01 12.44 -18.03
C LEU A 36 16.08 13.47 -18.70
N GLN A 37 15.56 14.45 -17.93
CA GLN A 37 14.59 15.47 -18.39
C GLN A 37 13.34 14.90 -19.09
N VAL A 38 12.97 13.65 -18.81
CA VAL A 38 11.80 12.96 -19.39
C VAL A 38 10.69 12.80 -18.34
N PHE A 39 10.34 13.90 -17.69
CA PHE A 39 9.23 13.95 -16.76
C PHE A 39 7.93 13.65 -17.51
N GLY A 40 7.33 12.49 -17.25
CA GLY A 40 6.13 12.04 -17.93
C GLY A 40 4.95 11.88 -16.99
N ARG A 41 3.76 11.62 -17.57
CA ARG A 41 2.55 11.27 -16.80
C ARG A 41 2.72 10.03 -15.91
N ASP A 42 3.64 9.14 -16.30
CA ASP A 42 4.08 7.99 -15.53
C ASP A 42 4.67 8.36 -14.15
N ASP A 43 5.51 9.41 -14.10
CA ASP A 43 6.12 9.89 -12.86
C ASP A 43 5.08 10.53 -11.94
N PHE A 44 4.05 11.17 -12.50
CA PHE A 44 2.92 11.69 -11.74
C PHE A 44 2.11 10.55 -11.08
N ALA A 45 1.84 9.46 -11.81
CA ALA A 45 1.15 8.30 -11.25
C ALA A 45 1.92 7.68 -10.06
N MET A 46 3.26 7.65 -10.16
CA MET A 46 4.12 7.18 -9.07
C MET A 46 4.10 8.11 -7.86
N LEU A 47 4.11 9.42 -8.06
CA LEU A 47 3.98 10.40 -6.98
C LEU A 47 2.62 10.31 -6.29
N VAL A 48 1.54 10.13 -7.06
CA VAL A 48 0.20 9.88 -6.50
C VAL A 48 0.19 8.59 -5.67
N ALA A 49 0.79 7.51 -6.17
CA ALA A 49 0.93 6.27 -5.40
C ALA A 49 1.68 6.49 -4.07
N GLN A 50 2.75 7.30 -4.09
CA GLN A 50 3.52 7.64 -2.89
C GLN A 50 2.72 8.45 -1.87
N LEU A 51 1.87 9.36 -2.35
CA LEU A 51 0.98 10.14 -1.47
C LEU A 51 -0.08 9.24 -0.82
N VAL A 52 -0.71 8.35 -1.60
CA VAL A 52 -1.69 7.38 -1.06
C VAL A 52 -1.03 6.45 -0.05
N TYR A 53 0.20 5.97 -0.32
CA TYR A 53 0.99 5.18 0.62
C TYR A 53 1.27 5.93 1.93
N SER A 54 1.58 7.22 1.84
CA SER A 54 1.83 8.06 3.02
C SER A 54 0.57 8.19 3.88
N VAL A 55 -0.60 8.37 3.24
CA VAL A 55 -1.91 8.41 3.94
C VAL A 55 -2.21 7.06 4.59
N PHE A 56 -1.97 5.95 3.89
CA PHE A 56 -2.09 4.61 4.43
C PHE A 56 -1.28 4.43 5.72
N LEU A 57 -0.01 4.85 5.74
CA LEU A 57 0.84 4.70 6.92
C LEU A 57 0.37 5.57 8.09
N ILE A 58 -0.18 6.76 7.82
CA ILE A 58 -0.77 7.60 8.87
C ILE A 58 -1.98 6.89 9.49
N CYS A 59 -2.88 6.34 8.66
CA CYS A 59 -4.02 5.57 9.13
C CYS A 59 -3.57 4.34 9.94
N LEU A 60 -2.50 3.67 9.50
CA LEU A 60 -1.94 2.52 10.20
C LEU A 60 -1.39 2.91 11.57
N CYS A 61 -0.66 4.02 11.68
CA CYS A 61 -0.19 4.55 12.96
C CYS A 61 -1.36 4.89 13.91
N VAL A 62 -2.44 5.47 13.39
CA VAL A 62 -3.66 5.75 14.17
C VAL A 62 -4.30 4.45 14.65
N ALA A 63 -4.36 3.42 13.81
CA ALA A 63 -4.90 2.11 14.16
C ALA A 63 -4.07 1.45 15.28
N ILE A 64 -2.74 1.51 15.19
CA ILE A 64 -1.80 1.03 16.24
C ILE A 64 -2.04 1.79 17.55
N ALA A 65 -2.21 3.11 17.49
CA ALA A 65 -2.48 3.93 18.67
C ALA A 65 -3.82 3.60 19.35
N HIS A 66 -4.82 3.14 18.58
CA HIS A 66 -6.11 2.68 19.10
C HIS A 66 -6.11 1.20 19.52
N GLY A 67 -4.92 0.57 19.53
CA GLY A 67 -4.70 -0.76 20.09
C GLY A 67 -4.74 -1.92 19.09
N GLU A 68 -4.57 -1.65 17.80
CA GLU A 68 -4.16 -2.70 16.85
C GLU A 68 -2.85 -3.35 17.33
N GLY A 69 -2.92 -4.64 17.70
CA GLY A 69 -1.79 -5.42 18.24
C GLY A 69 -1.90 -5.80 19.73
N GLN A 70 -2.89 -5.28 20.45
CA GLN A 70 -3.23 -5.70 21.82
C GLN A 70 -4.33 -6.79 21.81
N HIS A 71 -4.40 -7.63 22.85
CA HIS A 71 -5.40 -8.70 22.91
C HIS A 71 -6.80 -8.09 23.09
N SER A 72 -7.79 -8.54 22.31
CA SER A 72 -9.18 -8.02 22.37
C SER A 72 -9.85 -8.14 23.76
N SER A 73 -9.23 -8.85 24.71
CA SER A 73 -9.68 -8.99 26.10
C SER A 73 -9.30 -7.81 27.00
N ASP A 74 -8.26 -7.05 26.67
CA ASP A 74 -7.78 -5.90 27.47
C ASP A 74 -8.29 -4.55 26.93
N LEU A 75 -9.02 -4.55 25.81
CA LEU A 75 -9.57 -3.34 25.21
C LEU A 75 -11.04 -3.17 25.54
N GLU A 76 -11.39 -1.95 25.90
CA GLU A 76 -12.79 -1.55 25.99
C GLU A 76 -13.49 -1.81 24.64
N PRO A 77 -14.69 -2.40 24.62
CA PRO A 77 -15.36 -2.85 23.38
C PRO A 77 -15.58 -1.71 22.37
N HIS A 78 -15.62 -0.46 22.84
CA HIS A 78 -15.68 0.72 21.99
C HIS A 78 -14.40 0.95 21.16
N ASN A 79 -13.23 0.70 21.75
CA ASN A 79 -11.93 0.86 21.09
C ASN A 79 -11.69 -0.25 20.07
N VAL A 80 -12.13 -1.48 20.36
CA VAL A 80 -12.03 -2.61 19.41
C VAL A 80 -12.79 -2.32 18.11
N ARG A 81 -14.02 -1.81 18.21
CA ARG A 81 -14.83 -1.47 17.02
C ARG A 81 -14.19 -0.35 16.19
N THR A 82 -13.58 0.63 16.86
CA THR A 82 -12.92 1.75 16.20
C THR A 82 -11.61 1.33 15.54
N ALA A 83 -10.80 0.50 16.20
CA ALA A 83 -9.57 -0.08 15.65
C ALA A 83 -9.86 -0.90 14.37
N MET A 84 -10.87 -1.78 14.42
CA MET A 84 -11.31 -2.58 13.27
C MET A 84 -11.78 -1.70 12.09
N ALA A 85 -12.49 -0.60 12.37
CA ALA A 85 -12.91 0.34 11.33
C ALA A 85 -11.70 1.02 10.67
N TRP A 86 -10.71 1.45 11.45
CA TRP A 86 -9.45 2.00 10.92
C TRP A 86 -8.65 0.97 10.12
N MET A 87 -8.60 -0.28 10.59
CA MET A 87 -7.93 -1.37 9.86
C MET A 87 -8.60 -1.64 8.51
N LEU A 88 -9.93 -1.56 8.43
CA LEU A 88 -10.66 -1.69 7.16
C LEU A 88 -10.32 -0.55 6.19
N VAL A 89 -10.20 0.69 6.68
CA VAL A 89 -9.75 1.82 5.86
C VAL A 89 -8.31 1.61 5.39
N CYS A 90 -7.43 1.10 6.27
CA CYS A 90 -6.05 0.78 5.92
C CYS A 90 -5.97 -0.27 4.80
N GLU A 91 -6.77 -1.33 4.88
CA GLU A 91 -6.80 -2.38 3.86
C GLU A 91 -7.23 -1.84 2.49
N ILE A 92 -8.25 -0.97 2.45
CA ILE A 92 -8.68 -0.31 1.22
C ILE A 92 -7.55 0.54 0.64
N LEU A 93 -6.92 1.39 1.46
CA LEU A 93 -5.81 2.24 1.02
C LEU A 93 -4.58 1.44 0.57
N TYR A 94 -4.33 0.30 1.22
CA TYR A 94 -3.26 -0.62 0.86
C TYR A 94 -3.49 -1.24 -0.52
N CYS A 95 -4.71 -1.68 -0.82
CA CYS A 95 -5.09 -2.20 -2.14
C CYS A 95 -4.86 -1.14 -3.23
N GLN A 96 -5.40 0.07 -3.02
CA GLN A 96 -5.24 1.17 -3.97
C GLN A 96 -3.76 1.55 -4.19
N THR A 97 -2.96 1.55 -3.12
CA THR A 97 -1.51 1.78 -3.23
C THR A 97 -0.84 0.72 -4.10
N ASN A 98 -1.15 -0.56 -3.88
CA ASN A 98 -0.59 -1.67 -4.66
C ASN A 98 -1.00 -1.60 -6.13
N ALA A 99 -2.25 -1.26 -6.42
CA ALA A 99 -2.74 -1.11 -7.78
C ALA A 99 -2.02 0.03 -8.52
N LEU A 100 -1.91 1.21 -7.90
CA LEU A 100 -1.21 2.37 -8.47
C LEU A 100 0.29 2.09 -8.66
N LEU A 101 0.93 1.41 -7.71
CA LEU A 101 2.34 1.03 -7.80
C LEU A 101 2.58 0.08 -8.97
N LYS A 102 1.76 -0.96 -9.12
CA LYS A 102 1.83 -1.91 -10.24
C LYS A 102 1.59 -1.22 -11.58
N LEU A 103 0.64 -0.29 -11.63
CA LEU A 103 0.38 0.50 -12.83
C LEU A 103 1.59 1.35 -13.23
N ALA A 104 2.19 2.07 -12.28
CA ALA A 104 3.41 2.85 -12.52
C ALA A 104 4.59 1.97 -12.97
N LEU A 105 4.77 0.80 -12.35
CA LEU A 105 5.80 -0.16 -12.76
C LEU A 105 5.54 -0.72 -14.17
N GLY A 106 4.30 -1.08 -14.49
CA GLY A 106 3.93 -1.60 -15.80
C GLY A 106 4.15 -0.57 -16.91
N LEU A 107 3.74 0.68 -16.68
CA LEU A 107 3.99 1.79 -17.60
C LEU A 107 5.49 2.06 -17.80
N PHE A 108 6.27 1.98 -16.72
CA PHE A 108 7.72 2.08 -16.80
C PHE A 108 8.35 0.96 -17.63
N LEU A 109 7.93 -0.31 -17.42
CA LEU A 109 8.43 -1.46 -18.19
C LEU A 109 8.06 -1.34 -19.68
N LEU A 110 6.85 -0.85 -19.98
CA LEU A 110 6.39 -0.61 -21.35
C LEU A 110 7.26 0.41 -22.08
N ARG A 111 7.77 1.42 -21.36
CA ARG A 111 8.64 2.45 -21.95
C ARG A 111 10.04 1.92 -22.30
N ILE A 112 10.55 0.96 -21.53
CA ILE A 112 11.88 0.36 -21.75
C ILE A 112 11.83 -0.70 -22.85
N THR A 113 10.69 -1.38 -22.96
CA THR A 113 10.52 -2.51 -23.86
C THR A 113 10.25 -2.04 -25.30
N THR A 114 11.12 -2.40 -26.24
CA THR A 114 10.98 -2.04 -27.65
C THR A 114 10.32 -3.13 -28.51
N THR A 115 10.28 -4.37 -28.03
CA THR A 115 9.72 -5.52 -28.78
C THR A 115 8.21 -5.65 -28.55
N PRO A 116 7.40 -5.75 -29.63
CA PRO A 116 5.93 -5.76 -29.51
C PRO A 116 5.39 -6.97 -28.73
N ARG A 117 6.05 -8.13 -28.77
CA ARG A 117 5.65 -9.31 -27.99
C ARG A 117 5.76 -9.06 -26.49
N TYR A 118 6.87 -8.46 -26.05
CA TYR A 118 7.09 -8.16 -24.64
C TYR A 118 6.15 -7.05 -24.15
N VAL A 119 5.78 -6.09 -25.00
CA VAL A 119 4.76 -5.07 -24.69
C VAL A 119 3.42 -5.71 -24.31
N VAL A 120 2.95 -6.69 -25.10
CA VAL A 120 1.70 -7.42 -24.80
C VAL A 120 1.84 -8.21 -23.50
N THR A 121 2.97 -8.89 -23.29
CA THR A 121 3.23 -9.63 -22.05
C THR A 121 3.21 -8.73 -20.82
N VAL A 122 3.83 -7.54 -20.88
CA VAL A 122 3.84 -6.59 -19.76
C VAL A 122 2.44 -6.09 -19.44
N TRP A 123 1.62 -5.79 -20.45
CA TRP A 123 0.22 -5.40 -20.24
C TRP A 123 -0.59 -6.50 -19.55
N ILE A 124 -0.47 -7.74 -20.03
CA ILE A 124 -1.18 -8.89 -19.47
C ILE A 124 -0.73 -9.14 -18.02
N LEU A 125 0.57 -9.19 -17.77
CA LEU A 125 1.10 -9.45 -16.44
C LEU A 125 0.74 -8.35 -15.45
N THR A 126 0.88 -7.08 -15.86
CA THR A 126 0.53 -5.94 -15.01
C THR A 126 -0.97 -5.97 -14.69
N GLY A 127 -1.82 -6.09 -15.71
CA GLY A 127 -3.27 -6.15 -15.56
C GLY A 127 -3.73 -7.33 -14.69
N ALA A 128 -3.25 -8.54 -14.99
CA ALA A 128 -3.57 -9.72 -14.20
C ALA A 128 -3.13 -9.57 -12.73
N SER A 129 -1.95 -8.98 -12.50
CA SER A 129 -1.43 -8.79 -11.15
C SER A 129 -2.20 -7.73 -10.34
N ILE A 130 -2.82 -6.74 -11.00
CA ILE A 130 -3.69 -5.74 -10.36
C ILE A 130 -5.03 -6.40 -10.03
N VAL A 131 -5.65 -7.09 -11.01
CA VAL A 131 -6.93 -7.78 -10.80
C VAL A 131 -6.82 -8.79 -9.67
N LEU A 132 -5.76 -9.60 -9.65
CA LEU A 132 -5.55 -10.58 -8.59
C LEU A 132 -5.36 -9.91 -7.21
N ALA A 133 -4.63 -8.79 -7.15
CA ALA A 133 -4.43 -8.06 -5.90
C ALA A 133 -5.75 -7.48 -5.37
N GLU A 134 -6.55 -6.85 -6.23
CA GLU A 134 -7.85 -6.28 -5.85
C GLU A 134 -8.85 -7.37 -5.44
N LEU A 135 -8.83 -8.54 -6.11
CA LEU A 135 -9.68 -9.68 -5.71
C LEU A 135 -9.29 -10.21 -4.34
N ILE A 136 -8.00 -10.39 -4.06
CA ILE A 136 -7.53 -10.81 -2.75
C ILE A 136 -7.89 -9.76 -1.68
N GLY A 137 -7.65 -8.48 -1.96
CA GLY A 137 -8.03 -7.39 -1.07
C GLY A 137 -9.51 -7.35 -0.76
N LEU A 138 -10.36 -7.55 -1.77
CA LEU A 138 -11.81 -7.65 -1.58
C LEU A 138 -12.20 -8.83 -0.69
N LEU A 139 -11.56 -9.99 -0.88
CA LEU A 139 -11.79 -11.15 -0.02
C LEU A 139 -11.35 -10.87 1.43
N SER A 140 -10.22 -10.20 1.64
CA SER A 140 -9.78 -9.75 2.98
C SER A 140 -10.81 -8.83 3.62
N LEU A 141 -11.34 -7.86 2.87
CA LEU A 141 -12.37 -6.94 3.34
C LEU A 141 -13.65 -7.67 3.77
N LEU A 142 -14.07 -8.67 3.00
CA LEU A 142 -15.24 -9.51 3.33
C LEU A 142 -15.03 -10.35 4.59
N GLN A 143 -13.79 -10.75 4.90
CA GLN A 143 -13.46 -11.47 6.14
C GLN A 143 -13.42 -10.54 7.35
N CYS A 144 -12.97 -9.30 7.18
CA CYS A 144 -12.90 -8.29 8.23
C CYS A 144 -14.26 -7.65 8.54
N LEU A 145 -15.20 -7.67 7.60
CA LEU A 145 -16.60 -7.37 7.88
C LEU A 145 -17.19 -8.49 8.73
N PRO A 146 -17.83 -8.20 9.88
CA PRO A 146 -18.51 -9.23 10.65
C PRO A 146 -19.63 -9.79 9.79
N ILE A 147 -19.39 -10.97 9.20
CA ILE A 147 -20.42 -11.74 8.52
C ILE A 147 -21.40 -12.10 9.62
N SER A 148 -22.50 -11.34 9.70
CA SER A 148 -23.56 -11.51 10.68
C SER A 148 -24.00 -12.95 10.64
N LYS A 149 -23.50 -13.77 11.58
CA LYS A 149 -24.05 -15.09 11.85
C LYS A 149 -25.39 -14.85 12.51
N THR A 150 -26.44 -14.82 11.68
CA THR A 150 -27.83 -15.09 12.11
C THR A 150 -27.92 -16.46 12.74
#